data_AF-E1YCH6-F1
#
_entry.id   AF-E1YCH6-F1
#
_cell.length_a   1.000
_cell.length_b   1.000
_cell.length_c   1.000
_cell.angle_alpha   90.00
_cell.angle_beta   90.00
_cell.angle_gamma   90.00
#
_symmetry.space_group_name_H-M   'P 1'
#
loop_
_entity.id
_entity.type
_entity.pdbx_description
1 polymer ?
#
loop_
_entity_poly.entity_id
_entity_poly.type
_entity_poly.pdbx_seq_one_letter_code
_entity_poly.pdbx_strand_id
1 'polypeptide(L)'
;MTDNYTGSRFKVQGSNTRQPTVNCEPHNLSRYENRSRYMNKDFEPQIIAFCCKYCAYAAADLAGSMRLNYPSNIKIIQVPCTGRVDIIHLLRAIEDGADGVYVAGCMEGDCHFVCGNIKTRKKVEYVKKTLAELGIEPERVEMFNLSSAMGPRFAEIANQMGERIRNLGPSPLNIKQAA
;
A
#
# COMPACT_ATOMS: atom_id res chain seq x y z
N MET A 1 21.28 53.42 -14.74
CA MET A 1 21.53 54.77 -14.17
C MET A 1 21.06 54.71 -12.73
N THR A 2 21.96 54.35 -11.80
CA THR A 2 22.71 55.30 -10.94
C THR A 2 21.69 56.02 -10.01
N ASP A 3 21.75 55.86 -8.69
CA ASP A 3 22.81 56.42 -7.87
C ASP A 3 22.96 55.78 -6.48
N ASN A 4 24.21 55.80 -6.03
CA ASN A 4 24.71 55.50 -4.70
C ASN A 4 24.68 56.75 -3.79
N TYR A 5 24.95 56.52 -2.50
CA TYR A 5 25.40 57.48 -1.45
C TYR A 5 24.26 58.24 -0.73
N THR A 6 24.24 58.48 0.59
CA THR A 6 25.32 58.61 1.58
C THR A 6 24.71 58.80 2.99
N GLY A 7 25.29 58.16 4.02
CA GLY A 7 25.42 58.68 5.42
C GLY A 7 24.14 58.84 6.27
N SER A 8 24.11 58.69 7.59
CA SER A 8 25.17 58.46 8.57
C SER A 8 24.51 58.16 9.93
N ARG A 9 25.06 57.17 10.65
CA ARG A 9 25.35 57.17 12.09
C ARG A 9 24.18 57.34 13.10
N PHE A 10 23.73 56.24 13.69
CA PHE A 10 23.39 56.22 15.13
C PHE A 10 23.82 54.88 15.75
N LYS A 11 24.76 54.94 16.69
CA LYS A 11 25.14 53.80 17.55
C LYS A 11 24.00 53.59 18.55
N VAL A 12 23.53 52.36 18.69
CA VAL A 12 22.74 51.94 19.86
C VAL A 12 23.47 50.75 20.49
N GLN A 13 24.12 51.02 21.62
CA GLN A 13 24.69 50.02 22.51
C GLN A 13 23.55 49.18 23.11
N GLY A 14 23.78 47.88 23.24
CA GLY A 14 22.75 46.87 23.51
C GLY A 14 22.08 46.94 24.88
N SER A 15 20.86 46.44 24.93
CA SER A 15 20.34 45.64 26.04
C SER A 15 19.13 44.80 25.56
N ASN A 16 19.38 43.50 25.46
CA ASN A 16 18.48 42.36 25.64
C ASN A 16 16.96 42.62 25.78
N THR A 17 16.12 42.08 24.89
CA THR A 17 15.10 41.05 25.23
C THR A 17 14.26 40.57 24.02
N ARG A 18 14.41 39.26 23.75
CA ARG A 18 13.45 38.29 23.17
C ARG A 18 13.06 38.43 21.68
N GLN A 19 13.94 37.92 20.82
CA GLN A 19 13.53 37.25 19.58
C GLN A 19 12.89 35.88 19.95
N PRO A 20 11.77 35.47 19.33
CA PRO A 20 11.28 34.11 19.44
C PRO A 20 12.24 33.19 18.65
N THR A 21 13.09 32.47 19.37
CA THR A 21 13.98 31.47 18.80
C THR A 21 13.17 30.23 18.42
N VAL A 22 12.62 30.19 17.20
CA VAL A 22 12.40 28.90 16.56
C VAL A 22 13.75 28.44 16.05
N ASN A 23 14.44 27.68 16.90
CA ASN A 23 15.62 26.92 16.52
C ASN A 23 15.16 25.81 15.56
N CYS A 24 14.94 26.17 14.28
CA CYS A 24 14.90 25.19 13.21
C CYS A 24 16.36 24.83 12.90
N GLU A 25 16.94 23.97 13.74
CA GLU A 25 18.18 23.28 13.39
C GLU A 25 17.99 22.57 12.04
N PRO A 26 19.01 22.54 11.18
CA PRO A 26 18.90 21.92 9.88
C PRO A 26 18.51 20.46 10.08
N HIS A 27 17.29 20.08 9.69
CA HIS A 27 16.82 18.71 9.77
C HIS A 27 17.83 17.81 9.06
N ASN A 28 18.54 17.04 9.87
CA ASN A 28 19.70 16.25 9.53
C ASN A 28 19.38 15.33 8.34
N LEU A 29 19.85 15.73 7.15
CA LEU A 29 19.64 15.04 5.87
C LEU A 29 20.20 13.60 5.87
N SER A 30 21.07 13.26 6.83
CA SER A 30 21.57 11.89 7.01
C SER A 30 20.48 10.89 7.44
N ARG A 31 19.31 11.35 7.93
CA ARG A 31 18.17 10.45 8.18
C ARG A 31 17.57 9.87 6.90
N TYR A 32 17.73 10.54 5.75
CA TYR A 32 17.21 10.08 4.47
C TYR A 32 18.19 9.20 3.67
N GLU A 33 19.45 9.10 4.11
CA GLU A 33 20.52 8.38 3.40
C GLU A 33 20.62 6.89 3.77
N ASN A 34 19.87 6.41 4.77
CA ASN A 34 19.89 5.00 5.21
C ASN A 34 18.67 4.17 4.73
N ARG A 35 18.15 4.43 3.52
CA ARG A 35 16.96 3.72 3.00
C ARG A 35 17.26 2.44 2.20
N SER A 36 18.53 2.14 1.91
CA SER A 36 18.89 1.17 0.85
C SER A 36 19.57 -0.14 1.32
N ARG A 37 19.51 -0.54 2.60
CA ARG A 37 20.34 -1.66 3.08
C ARG A 37 19.69 -2.73 3.94
N TYR A 38 18.49 -3.17 3.58
CA TYR A 38 18.05 -4.50 4.01
C TYR A 38 17.47 -5.31 2.84
N MET A 39 18.37 -5.71 1.94
CA MET A 39 18.24 -6.93 1.14
C MET A 39 18.36 -8.14 2.08
N ASN A 40 17.33 -8.38 2.90
CA ASN A 40 17.26 -9.59 3.71
C ASN A 40 16.98 -10.77 2.79
N LYS A 41 17.88 -11.75 2.80
CA LYS A 41 17.75 -13.02 2.06
C LYS A 41 16.52 -13.85 2.47
N ASP A 42 15.79 -13.42 3.50
CA ASP A 42 14.57 -14.03 4.02
C ASP A 42 13.39 -13.04 4.04
N PHE A 43 13.20 -12.27 2.96
CA PHE A 43 12.02 -11.40 2.82
C PHE A 43 10.76 -12.24 2.59
N GLU A 44 9.92 -12.35 3.63
CA GLU A 44 8.59 -12.96 3.52
C GLU A 44 7.52 -11.87 3.33
N PRO A 45 6.97 -11.71 2.12
CA PRO A 45 6.09 -10.59 1.83
C PRO A 45 4.78 -10.71 2.61
N GLN A 46 4.30 -9.62 3.22
CA GLN A 46 3.00 -9.62 3.87
C GLN A 46 1.91 -9.23 2.88
N ILE A 47 0.99 -10.15 2.59
CA ILE A 47 -0.07 -9.93 1.59
C ILE A 47 -1.43 -9.90 2.26
N ILE A 48 -2.23 -8.88 1.97
CA ILE A 48 -3.61 -8.76 2.46
C ILE A 48 -4.59 -9.05 1.33
N ALA A 49 -5.51 -9.98 1.60
CA ALA A 49 -6.52 -10.43 0.64
C ALA A 49 -7.92 -10.02 1.09
N PHE A 50 -8.60 -9.14 0.37
CA PHE A 50 -10.01 -8.83 0.63
C PHE A 50 -10.90 -9.80 -0.14
N CYS A 51 -11.56 -10.73 0.56
CA CYS A 51 -12.36 -11.78 -0.06
C CYS A 51 -13.85 -11.56 0.16
N CYS A 52 -14.61 -11.54 -0.93
CA CYS A 52 -16.08 -11.60 -0.87
C CYS A 52 -16.55 -12.90 -0.19
N LYS A 53 -17.45 -12.77 0.78
CA LYS A 53 -18.06 -13.89 1.52
C LYS A 53 -18.65 -14.98 0.62
N TYR A 54 -19.30 -14.62 -0.47
CA TYR A 54 -20.07 -15.58 -1.29
C TYR A 54 -19.23 -16.41 -2.26
N CYS A 55 -18.24 -15.79 -2.91
CA CYS A 55 -17.46 -16.44 -3.97
C CYS A 55 -16.02 -16.69 -3.51
N ALA A 56 -15.27 -15.62 -3.26
CA ALA A 56 -13.84 -15.73 -2.98
C ALA A 56 -13.52 -16.44 -1.67
N TYR A 57 -14.28 -16.17 -0.61
CA TYR A 57 -14.09 -16.84 0.69
C TYR A 57 -14.47 -18.33 0.60
N ALA A 58 -15.59 -18.65 -0.05
CA ALA A 58 -15.98 -20.03 -0.31
C ALA A 58 -14.95 -20.80 -1.15
N ALA A 59 -14.33 -20.13 -2.13
CA ALA A 59 -13.25 -20.73 -2.92
C ALA A 59 -11.96 -20.93 -2.09
N ALA A 60 -11.65 -20.02 -1.16
CA ALA A 60 -10.56 -20.21 -0.20
C ALA A 60 -10.82 -21.42 0.72
N ASP A 61 -12.06 -21.58 1.20
CA ASP A 61 -12.49 -22.73 2.00
C ASP A 61 -12.40 -24.04 1.20
N LEU A 62 -12.77 -23.99 -0.09
CA LEU A 62 -12.63 -25.12 -1.00
C LEU A 62 -11.16 -25.46 -1.26
N ALA A 63 -10.29 -24.47 -1.44
CA ALA A 63 -8.85 -24.68 -1.58
C ALA A 63 -8.26 -25.35 -0.34
N GLY A 64 -8.70 -24.95 0.87
CA GLY A 64 -8.34 -25.60 2.12
C GLY A 64 -8.87 -27.04 2.22
N SER A 65 -10.12 -27.27 1.82
CA SER A 65 -10.74 -28.61 1.80
C SER A 65 -10.03 -29.57 0.83
N MET A 66 -9.56 -29.04 -0.30
CA MET A 66 -8.75 -29.75 -1.30
C MET A 66 -7.28 -29.90 -0.89
N ARG A 67 -6.86 -29.32 0.25
CA ARG A 67 -5.48 -29.31 0.75
C ARG A 67 -4.49 -28.75 -0.26
N LEU A 68 -4.90 -27.71 -0.99
CA LEU A 68 -4.03 -27.03 -1.93
C LEU A 68 -3.04 -26.14 -1.18
N ASN A 69 -1.77 -26.24 -1.55
CA ASN A 69 -0.72 -25.39 -1.00
C ASN A 69 -0.70 -24.04 -1.72
N TYR A 70 -0.68 -22.98 -0.93
CA TYR A 70 -0.45 -21.60 -1.32
C TYR A 70 0.33 -20.92 -0.19
N PRO A 71 0.96 -19.76 -0.42
CA PRO A 71 1.91 -19.24 0.55
C PRO A 71 1.17 -18.74 1.81
N SER A 72 1.72 -19.06 2.98
CA SER A 72 1.10 -18.83 4.31
C SER A 72 1.14 -17.38 4.76
N ASN A 73 1.78 -16.52 3.99
CA ASN A 73 1.95 -15.09 4.21
C ASN A 73 0.73 -14.24 3.80
N ILE A 74 -0.32 -14.89 3.26
CA ILE A 74 -1.55 -14.25 2.85
C ILE A 74 -2.54 -14.21 4.02
N LYS A 75 -2.98 -13.00 4.37
CA LYS A 75 -4.00 -12.75 5.40
C LYS A 75 -5.33 -12.41 4.74
N ILE A 76 -6.30 -13.30 4.88
CA ILE A 76 -7.63 -13.14 4.30
C ILE A 76 -8.51 -12.31 5.23
N ILE A 77 -9.02 -11.19 4.72
CA ILE A 77 -10.03 -10.35 5.33
C ILE A 77 -11.36 -10.62 4.62
N GLN A 78 -12.30 -11.21 5.34
CA GLN A 78 -13.63 -11.47 4.82
C GLN A 78 -14.45 -10.17 4.78
N VAL A 79 -15.03 -9.88 3.62
CA VAL A 79 -15.98 -8.78 3.42
C VAL A 79 -17.29 -9.33 2.87
N PRO A 80 -18.45 -8.73 3.18
CA PRO A 80 -19.74 -9.22 2.67
C PRO A 80 -19.80 -9.19 1.13
N CYS A 81 -19.15 -8.20 0.51
CA CYS A 81 -19.00 -8.06 -0.94
C CYS A 81 -17.73 -7.27 -1.25
N THR A 82 -17.14 -7.49 -2.42
CA THR A 82 -16.04 -6.63 -2.92
C THR A 82 -16.46 -5.17 -3.04
N GLY A 83 -17.74 -4.88 -3.28
CA GLY A 83 -18.27 -3.53 -3.33
C GLY A 83 -18.10 -2.73 -2.03
N ARG A 84 -17.91 -3.41 -0.89
CA ARG A 84 -17.65 -2.76 0.41
C ARG A 84 -16.21 -2.28 0.55
N VAL A 85 -15.30 -2.87 -0.23
CA VAL A 85 -13.91 -2.43 -0.32
C VAL A 85 -13.88 -1.06 -0.99
N ASP A 86 -13.15 -0.16 -0.36
CA ASP A 86 -13.01 1.21 -0.81
C ASP A 86 -11.54 1.56 -0.92
N ILE A 87 -11.25 2.62 -1.67
CA ILE A 87 -9.89 3.11 -1.94
C ILE A 87 -9.10 3.26 -0.63
N ILE A 88 -9.74 3.82 0.41
CA ILE A 88 -9.15 4.01 1.74
C ILE A 88 -8.66 2.69 2.35
N HIS A 89 -9.39 1.58 2.18
CA HIS A 89 -8.99 0.29 2.74
C HIS A 89 -7.73 -0.25 2.05
N LEU A 90 -7.61 -0.03 0.72
CA LEU A 90 -6.45 -0.46 -0.06
C LEU A 90 -5.23 0.39 0.29
N LEU A 91 -5.39 1.72 0.32
CA LEU A 91 -4.30 2.63 0.66
C LEU A 91 -3.82 2.42 2.10
N ARG A 92 -4.73 2.27 3.05
CA ARG A 92 -4.39 2.02 4.45
C ARG A 92 -3.66 0.69 4.65
N ALA A 93 -4.05 -0.36 3.92
CA ALA A 93 -3.33 -1.62 3.97
C ALA A 93 -1.86 -1.47 3.53
N ILE A 94 -1.60 -0.68 2.50
CA ILE A 94 -0.24 -0.39 2.02
C ILE A 94 0.51 0.50 3.02
N GLU A 95 -0.14 1.53 3.56
CA GLU A 95 0.41 2.43 4.58
C GLU A 95 0.79 1.69 5.88
N ASP A 96 -0.01 0.70 6.29
CA ASP A 96 0.25 -0.15 7.45
C ASP A 96 1.43 -1.11 7.23
N GLY A 97 2.00 -1.16 6.02
CA GLY A 97 3.19 -1.93 5.67
C GLY A 97 2.90 -3.23 4.92
N ALA A 98 1.73 -3.40 4.30
CA ALA A 98 1.50 -4.54 3.42
C ALA A 98 2.34 -4.41 2.14
N ASP A 99 3.06 -5.47 1.78
CA ASP A 99 3.88 -5.51 0.56
C ASP A 99 3.02 -5.73 -0.69
N GLY A 100 1.85 -6.34 -0.52
CA GLY A 100 0.86 -6.53 -1.55
C GLY A 100 -0.56 -6.60 -1.01
N VAL A 101 -1.51 -6.15 -1.82
CA VAL A 101 -2.94 -6.18 -1.49
C VAL A 101 -3.68 -6.71 -2.70
N TYR A 102 -4.55 -7.69 -2.53
CA TYR A 102 -5.44 -8.08 -3.62
C TYR A 102 -6.89 -8.19 -3.16
N VAL A 103 -7.79 -7.94 -4.11
CA VAL A 103 -9.24 -8.02 -3.90
C VAL A 103 -9.78 -9.17 -4.73
N ALA A 104 -10.40 -10.13 -4.06
CA ALA A 104 -10.96 -11.31 -4.68
C ALA A 104 -12.49 -11.26 -4.64
N GLY A 105 -13.12 -11.25 -5.81
CA GLY A 105 -14.56 -11.10 -5.98
C GLY A 105 -15.21 -12.17 -6.84
N CYS A 106 -16.54 -12.12 -6.91
CA CYS A 106 -17.31 -12.94 -7.84
C CYS A 106 -16.99 -12.58 -9.29
N MET A 107 -17.25 -13.52 -10.20
CA MET A 107 -17.17 -13.31 -11.65
C MET A 107 -17.95 -12.07 -12.08
N GLU A 108 -17.44 -11.35 -13.09
CA GLU A 108 -18.14 -10.20 -13.65
C GLU A 108 -19.50 -10.64 -14.19
N GLY A 109 -20.58 -9.94 -13.82
CA GLY A 109 -21.96 -10.34 -14.12
C GLY A 109 -22.62 -11.17 -13.02
N ASP A 110 -21.89 -12.06 -12.35
CA ASP A 110 -22.43 -12.97 -11.31
C ASP A 110 -22.30 -12.41 -9.89
N CYS A 111 -22.29 -11.09 -9.74
CA CYS A 111 -22.20 -10.49 -8.41
C CYS A 111 -23.51 -10.68 -7.66
N HIS A 112 -23.46 -11.20 -6.43
CA HIS A 112 -24.63 -11.30 -5.55
C HIS A 112 -25.33 -9.94 -5.33
N PHE A 113 -24.55 -8.85 -5.36
CA PHE A 113 -25.05 -7.47 -5.24
C PHE A 113 -25.05 -6.72 -6.59
N VAL A 114 -25.15 -7.46 -7.70
CA VAL A 114 -25.28 -7.00 -9.10
C VAL A 114 -24.06 -6.26 -9.65
N CYS A 115 -23.65 -5.16 -9.03
CA CYS A 115 -22.63 -4.24 -9.55
C CYS A 115 -21.41 -4.07 -8.63
N GLY A 116 -21.34 -4.79 -7.51
CA GLY A 116 -20.31 -4.61 -6.49
C GLY A 116 -18.89 -4.83 -7.04
N ASN A 117 -18.68 -5.90 -7.80
CA ASN A 117 -17.39 -6.21 -8.42
C ASN A 117 -16.98 -5.17 -9.49
N ILE A 118 -17.89 -4.75 -10.36
CA ILE A 118 -17.60 -3.77 -11.42
C ILE A 118 -17.19 -2.42 -10.80
N LYS A 119 -17.87 -1.99 -9.73
CA LYS A 119 -17.51 -0.77 -8.99
C LYS A 119 -16.12 -0.88 -8.39
N THR A 120 -15.79 -2.00 -7.75
CA THR A 120 -14.49 -2.20 -7.12
C THR A 120 -13.36 -2.28 -8.14
N ARG A 121 -13.58 -2.84 -9.33
CA ARG A 121 -12.57 -2.84 -10.40
C ARG A 121 -12.13 -1.43 -10.77
N LYS A 122 -13.09 -0.50 -10.93
CA LYS A 122 -12.80 0.92 -11.19
C LYS A 122 -12.00 1.56 -10.05
N LYS A 123 -12.34 1.24 -8.79
CA LYS A 123 -11.61 1.74 -7.61
C LYS A 123 -10.17 1.22 -7.55
N VAL A 124 -9.97 -0.06 -7.84
CA VAL A 124 -8.63 -0.68 -7.87
C VAL A 124 -7.78 -0.08 -8.98
N GLU A 125 -8.35 0.12 -10.17
CA GLU A 125 -7.67 0.79 -11.27
C GLU A 125 -7.28 2.24 -10.92
N TYR A 126 -8.17 2.95 -10.22
CA TYR A 126 -7.86 4.29 -9.71
C TYR A 126 -6.69 4.26 -8.70
N VAL A 127 -6.72 3.34 -7.73
CA VAL A 127 -5.62 3.17 -6.76
C VAL A 127 -4.30 2.85 -7.47
N LYS A 128 -4.31 1.97 -8.49
CA LYS A 128 -3.11 1.68 -9.30
C LYS A 128 -2.51 2.94 -9.91
N LYS A 129 -3.34 3.82 -10.49
CA LYS A 129 -2.88 5.10 -11.07
C LYS A 129 -2.29 6.01 -10.00
N THR A 130 -2.96 6.15 -8.86
CA THR A 130 -2.46 6.95 -7.73
C THR A 130 -1.14 6.40 -7.17
N LEU A 131 -0.97 5.09 -7.07
CA LEU A 131 0.29 4.49 -6.62
C LEU A 131 1.44 4.76 -7.60
N ALA A 132 1.17 4.68 -8.91
CA ALA A 132 2.16 5.00 -9.92
C ALA A 132 2.60 6.48 -9.85
N GLU A 133 1.68 7.41 -9.60
CA GLU A 133 1.99 8.83 -9.39
C GLU A 133 2.86 9.07 -8.15
N LEU A 134 2.71 8.24 -7.11
CA LEU A 134 3.52 8.27 -5.89
C LEU A 134 4.87 7.54 -6.02
N GLY A 135 5.17 6.95 -7.18
CA GLY A 135 6.38 6.16 -7.40
C GLY A 135 6.38 4.80 -6.71
N ILE A 136 5.21 4.28 -6.34
CA ILE A 136 5.02 2.93 -5.79
C ILE A 136 4.57 2.02 -6.93
N GLU A 137 5.04 0.76 -6.94
CA GLU A 137 4.70 -0.16 -8.01
C GLU A 137 3.19 -0.50 -7.99
N PRO A 138 2.44 -0.21 -9.07
CA PRO A 138 1.00 -0.44 -9.11
C PRO A 138 0.64 -1.93 -9.09
N GLU A 139 1.60 -2.78 -9.44
CA GLU A 139 1.50 -4.25 -9.43
C GLU A 139 1.27 -4.84 -8.04
N ARG A 140 1.53 -4.06 -6.99
CA ARG A 140 1.26 -4.42 -5.58
C ARG A 140 -0.22 -4.51 -5.26
N VAL A 141 -1.09 -3.89 -6.06
CA VAL A 141 -2.54 -3.98 -5.90
C VAL A 141 -3.14 -4.72 -7.09
N GLU A 142 -4.00 -5.71 -6.86
CA GLU A 142 -4.69 -6.39 -7.97
C GLU A 142 -6.12 -6.78 -7.60
N MET A 143 -7.00 -6.83 -8.61
CA MET A 143 -8.33 -7.42 -8.45
C MET A 143 -8.43 -8.71 -9.25
N PHE A 144 -8.91 -9.76 -8.60
CA PHE A 144 -9.18 -11.04 -9.21
C PHE A 144 -10.66 -11.40 -9.07
N ASN A 145 -11.16 -12.09 -10.09
CA ASN A 145 -12.51 -12.59 -10.14
C ASN A 145 -12.49 -14.11 -10.20
N LEU A 146 -13.31 -14.74 -9.37
CA LEU A 146 -13.47 -16.19 -9.31
C LEU A 146 -14.87 -16.56 -8.86
N SER A 147 -15.29 -17.77 -9.22
CA SER A 147 -16.51 -18.39 -8.70
C SER A 147 -16.25 -19.16 -7.40
N SER A 148 -17.30 -19.43 -6.62
CA SER A 148 -17.23 -20.18 -5.36
C SER A 148 -16.65 -21.58 -5.52
N ALA A 149 -16.85 -22.21 -6.68
CA ALA A 149 -16.34 -23.56 -6.97
C ALA A 149 -14.87 -23.58 -7.47
N MET A 150 -14.21 -22.43 -7.58
CA MET A 150 -12.87 -22.34 -8.17
C MET A 150 -11.75 -22.34 -7.11
N GLY A 151 -11.72 -23.38 -6.26
CA GLY A 151 -10.68 -23.56 -5.25
C GLY A 151 -9.25 -23.59 -5.81
N PRO A 152 -8.98 -24.37 -6.89
CA PRO A 152 -7.67 -24.37 -7.55
C PRO A 152 -7.23 -23.00 -8.04
N ARG A 153 -8.17 -22.21 -8.57
CA ARG A 153 -7.89 -20.85 -9.06
C ARG A 153 -7.50 -19.91 -7.92
N PHE A 154 -8.09 -20.06 -6.74
CA PHE A 154 -7.72 -19.26 -5.57
C PHE A 154 -6.26 -19.52 -5.17
N ALA A 155 -5.85 -20.79 -5.12
CA ALA A 155 -4.45 -21.15 -4.82
C ALA A 155 -3.49 -20.63 -5.90
N GLU A 156 -3.85 -20.70 -7.18
CA GLU A 156 -3.08 -20.12 -8.28
C GLU A 156 -2.89 -18.61 -8.12
N ILE A 157 -3.98 -17.87 -7.85
CA ILE A 157 -3.93 -16.41 -7.63
C ILE A 157 -3.03 -16.06 -6.44
N ALA A 158 -3.17 -16.82 -5.34
CA ALA A 158 -2.36 -16.65 -4.15
C ALA A 158 -0.86 -16.85 -4.43
N ASN A 159 -0.50 -17.91 -5.16
CA ASN A 159 0.88 -18.15 -5.60
C ASN A 159 1.38 -17.05 -6.54
N GLN A 160 0.57 -16.68 -7.54
CA GLN A 160 0.90 -15.63 -8.51
C GLN A 160 1.18 -14.29 -7.81
N MET A 161 0.34 -13.92 -6.84
CA MET A 161 0.55 -12.70 -6.07
C MET A 161 1.78 -12.81 -5.17
N GLY A 162 1.99 -13.96 -4.53
CA GLY A 162 3.19 -14.23 -3.74
C GLY A 162 4.48 -14.03 -4.53
N GLU A 163 4.58 -14.64 -5.70
CA GLU A 163 5.73 -14.52 -6.59
C GLU A 163 5.93 -13.10 -7.10
N ARG A 164 4.85 -12.44 -7.52
CA ARG A 164 4.89 -11.04 -7.97
C ARG A 164 5.51 -10.14 -6.90
N ILE A 165 5.04 -10.23 -5.65
CA ILE A 165 5.54 -9.37 -4.58
C ILE A 165 6.97 -9.74 -4.17
N ARG A 166 7.35 -11.03 -4.19
CA ARG A 166 8.76 -11.42 -3.98
C ARG A 166 9.69 -10.81 -5.01
N ASN A 167 9.28 -10.74 -6.27
CA ASN A 167 10.07 -10.14 -7.34
C ASN A 167 10.18 -8.61 -7.21
N LEU A 168 9.12 -7.95 -6.73
CA LEU A 168 9.12 -6.50 -6.47
C LEU A 168 9.91 -6.11 -5.21
N GLY A 169 10.04 -7.02 -4.25
CA GLY A 169 10.71 -6.76 -2.98
C GLY A 169 9.86 -5.96 -1.98
N PRO A 170 10.46 -5.59 -0.83
CA PRO A 170 9.75 -4.95 0.27
C PRO A 170 9.12 -3.61 -0.14
N SER A 171 7.97 -3.32 0.45
CA SER A 171 7.30 -2.03 0.24
C SER A 171 8.17 -0.87 0.76
N PRO A 172 8.28 0.24 0.01
CA PRO A 172 9.05 1.42 0.43
C PRO A 172 8.45 2.16 1.62
N LEU A 173 7.23 1.80 2.04
CA LEU A 173 6.47 2.43 3.12
C LEU A 173 6.56 1.66 4.45
N ASN A 174 7.30 0.54 4.50
CA ASN A 174 7.46 -0.22 5.73
C ASN A 174 8.43 0.49 6.71
N ILE A 175 7.91 1.51 7.40
CA ILE A 175 8.64 2.29 8.41
C ILE A 175 8.79 1.49 9.72
N LYS A 176 7.96 0.45 9.95
CA LYS A 176 7.94 -0.34 11.19
C LYS A 176 9.10 -1.33 11.35
N GLN A 177 9.96 -1.51 10.34
CA GLN A 177 11.20 -2.28 10.48
C GLN A 177 12.42 -1.40 10.80
N ALA A 178 12.25 -0.08 10.89
CA ALA A 178 13.33 0.89 11.12
C ALA A 178 13.38 1.46 12.56
N ALA A 179 12.63 0.89 13.50
CA ALA A 179 12.56 1.31 14.90
C ALA A 179 13.02 0.19 15.84
#